data_AF-A0A5J5EJL7-F1
#
_entry.id   AF-A0A5J5EJL7-F1
#
_cell.length_a   1.000
_cell.length_b   1.000
_cell.length_c   1.000
_cell.angle_alpha   90.00
_cell.angle_beta   90.00
_cell.angle_gamma   90.00
#
_symmetry.space_group_name_H-M   'P 1'
#
loop_
_entity.id
_entity.type
_entity.pdbx_description
1 polymer ?
#
loop_
_entity_poly.entity_id
_entity_poly.type
_entity_poly.pdbx_seq_one_letter_code
_entity_poly.pdbx_strand_id
1 'polypeptide(L)'
;MHGNGDVDNNGGVLPLQALDSLEAKFTFLTEISGPIQEHFDLAIGTSPCGLVVFGLFINGWSVRQCSNQFVRLAKMAFSRPQSLVMAIHTDSRYRASDMEQALKKAFGTERARLDWSEAANRYLTTKVAVTATTTDTSSACIFGNYNGEGSRPSGCALPDDQVIRVWEVARCTTAAPAFTPPPPLFQTLQGRKLRAFQDGGLLNNNPLDIVQREIRFIWPHTVMDFALSMAVSPASIILMTALNGQKAWQELQNYLREEKKGIFFVSCQFEGKEPSIDDLAAMKRLNKPRKHGMATIGLDIAESLVAKQFYFELDRTPRYINGQYHCTGYLRCRFQGSQQAQLLNYALQIPSAFTLGDGPIAHLRQPLAMSHGTFLHAVPSCIKELNQEATILLTRMLAKSRAISGFPTTLHL
;
A
#
# COMPACT_ATOMS: atom_id res chain seq x y z
N MET A 1 -2.05 38.37 -21.67
CA MET A 1 -2.75 37.74 -20.53
C MET A 1 -3.40 36.47 -21.04
N HIS A 2 -2.81 35.31 -20.76
CA HIS A 2 -3.44 33.98 -20.72
C HIS A 2 -2.35 33.04 -20.19
N GLY A 3 -2.26 32.97 -18.86
CA GLY A 3 -1.49 31.91 -18.21
C GLY A 3 -2.35 30.67 -18.20
N ASN A 4 -2.01 29.69 -19.05
CA ASN A 4 -2.58 28.35 -18.94
C ASN A 4 -2.16 27.77 -17.59
N GLY A 5 -3.14 27.64 -16.71
CA GLY A 5 -3.01 26.99 -15.42
C GLY A 5 -2.96 25.48 -15.62
N ASP A 6 -1.80 24.97 -16.01
CA ASP A 6 -1.51 23.54 -15.95
C ASP A 6 -0.66 23.30 -14.69
N VAL A 7 -1.29 22.68 -13.69
CA VAL A 7 -0.67 22.10 -12.50
C VAL A 7 -1.11 20.64 -12.47
N ASP A 8 -0.19 19.73 -12.14
CA ASP A 8 -0.40 18.57 -11.27
C ASP A 8 0.48 17.35 -11.63
N ASN A 9 1.26 16.92 -10.63
CA ASN A 9 1.65 15.56 -10.20
C ASN A 9 2.67 14.69 -10.95
N ASN A 10 3.96 14.75 -10.54
CA ASN A 10 4.98 13.72 -10.80
C ASN A 10 4.83 12.45 -9.94
N GLY A 11 3.58 12.02 -9.72
CA GLY A 11 3.11 11.18 -8.61
C GLY A 11 3.75 9.79 -8.41
N GLY A 12 4.45 9.22 -9.39
CA GLY A 12 5.02 7.87 -9.29
C GLY A 12 6.42 7.79 -8.67
N VAL A 13 7.28 8.80 -8.88
CA VAL A 13 8.71 8.71 -8.52
C VAL A 13 8.96 9.03 -7.05
N LEU A 14 8.20 9.97 -6.47
CA LEU A 14 8.39 10.40 -5.09
C LEU A 14 7.99 9.33 -4.06
N PRO A 15 6.83 8.64 -4.19
CA PRO A 15 6.50 7.53 -3.30
C PRO A 15 7.55 6.41 -3.32
N LEU A 16 8.17 6.16 -4.48
CA LEU A 16 9.26 5.20 -4.58
C LEU A 16 10.49 5.62 -3.75
N GLN A 17 10.84 6.90 -3.68
CA GLN A 17 11.91 7.36 -2.79
C GLN A 17 11.58 7.17 -1.31
N ALA A 18 10.32 7.38 -0.94
CA ALA A 18 9.85 7.12 0.42
C ALA A 18 9.99 5.62 0.75
N LEU A 19 9.55 4.74 -0.14
CA LEU A 19 9.70 3.29 0.03
C LEU A 19 11.17 2.84 0.12
N ASP A 20 12.06 3.39 -0.72
CA ASP A 20 13.50 3.14 -0.66
C ASP A 20 14.08 3.55 0.71
N SER A 21 13.64 4.69 1.25
CA SER A 21 14.00 5.14 2.61
C SER A 21 13.48 4.20 3.69
N LEU A 22 12.28 3.62 3.52
CA LEU A 22 11.70 2.66 4.47
C LEU A 22 12.45 1.33 4.45
N GLU A 23 12.76 0.78 3.27
CA GLU A 23 13.57 -0.43 3.12
C GLU A 23 14.94 -0.28 3.80
N ALA A 24 15.63 0.83 3.55
CA ALA A 24 16.93 1.11 4.13
C ALA A 24 16.88 1.20 5.66
N LYS A 25 15.86 1.85 6.23
CA LYS A 25 15.69 1.98 7.68
C LYS A 25 15.27 0.66 8.33
N PHE A 26 14.38 -0.11 7.70
CA PHE A 26 14.03 -1.43 8.18
C PHE A 26 15.27 -2.34 8.24
N THR A 27 16.09 -2.32 7.18
CA THR A 27 17.35 -3.06 7.12
C THR A 27 18.33 -2.58 8.20
N PHE A 28 18.47 -1.26 8.37
CA PHE A 28 19.32 -0.69 9.41
C PHE A 28 18.90 -1.12 10.82
N LEU A 29 17.60 -1.21 11.09
CA LEU A 29 17.07 -1.58 12.40
C LEU A 29 17.17 -3.08 12.70
N THR A 30 17.04 -3.94 11.69
CA THR A 30 16.86 -5.40 11.90
C THR A 30 17.97 -6.27 11.34
N GLU A 31 18.88 -5.69 10.54
CA GLU A 31 19.85 -6.39 9.70
C GLU A 31 19.22 -7.33 8.64
N ILE A 32 17.90 -7.28 8.48
CA ILE A 32 17.16 -8.05 7.50
C ILE A 32 17.02 -7.20 6.24
N SER A 33 17.63 -7.67 5.17
CA SER A 33 17.42 -7.13 3.83
C SER A 33 16.28 -7.88 3.14
N GLY A 34 15.44 -7.13 2.43
CA GLY A 34 14.32 -7.69 1.69
C GLY A 34 13.55 -6.61 0.92
N PRO A 35 12.77 -7.01 -0.10
CA PRO A 35 11.87 -6.10 -0.81
C PRO A 35 10.74 -5.62 0.12
N ILE A 36 10.37 -4.35 0.02
CA ILE A 36 9.31 -3.73 0.83
C ILE A 36 7.98 -4.47 0.71
N GLN A 37 7.77 -5.16 -0.41
CA GLN A 37 6.59 -5.97 -0.71
C GLN A 37 6.30 -7.05 0.35
N GLU A 38 7.33 -7.59 1.03
CA GLU A 38 7.14 -8.68 2.00
C GLU A 38 6.37 -8.25 3.26
N HIS A 39 6.25 -6.93 3.50
CA HIS A 39 5.69 -6.40 4.74
C HIS A 39 4.22 -5.96 4.63
N PHE A 40 3.59 -6.07 3.46
CA PHE A 40 2.22 -5.57 3.24
C PHE A 40 1.28 -6.69 2.78
N ASP A 41 0.08 -6.76 3.37
CA ASP A 41 -0.96 -7.72 2.96
C ASP A 41 -1.89 -7.17 1.88
N LEU A 42 -1.99 -5.84 1.78
CA LEU A 42 -2.84 -5.13 0.84
C LEU A 42 -2.11 -3.90 0.28
N ALA A 43 -2.05 -3.79 -1.04
CA ALA A 43 -1.49 -2.65 -1.76
C ALA A 43 -2.52 -2.10 -2.75
N ILE A 44 -2.93 -0.85 -2.56
CA ILE A 44 -3.89 -0.17 -3.43
C ILE A 44 -3.27 1.12 -3.95
N GLY A 45 -3.27 1.29 -5.27
CA GLY A 45 -2.74 2.49 -5.92
C GLY A 45 -3.77 3.21 -6.79
N THR A 46 -3.60 4.52 -6.92
CA THR A 46 -4.38 5.37 -7.82
C THR A 46 -3.44 5.97 -8.87
N SER A 47 -3.82 5.97 -10.14
CA SER A 47 -3.10 6.70 -11.21
C SER A 47 -1.61 6.26 -11.30
N PRO A 48 -0.55 7.10 -11.43
CA PRO A 48 0.84 6.65 -11.35
C PRO A 48 1.18 5.70 -10.21
N CYS A 49 0.58 5.87 -9.03
CA CYS A 49 0.82 4.99 -7.89
C CYS A 49 0.23 3.59 -8.11
N GLY A 50 -0.84 3.46 -8.91
CA GLY A 50 -1.34 2.16 -9.38
C GLY A 50 -0.32 1.41 -10.24
N LEU A 51 0.40 2.13 -11.11
CA LEU A 51 1.49 1.55 -11.90
C LEU A 51 2.67 1.12 -11.02
N VAL A 52 2.98 1.89 -9.98
CA VAL A 52 4.00 1.54 -8.98
C VAL A 52 3.61 0.26 -8.25
N VAL A 53 2.37 0.17 -7.76
CA VAL A 53 1.84 -1.02 -7.09
C VAL A 53 1.91 -2.25 -8.00
N PHE A 54 1.52 -2.15 -9.27
CA PHE A 54 1.67 -3.25 -10.22
C PHE A 54 3.14 -3.61 -10.48
N GLY A 55 4.02 -2.61 -10.61
CA GLY A 55 5.45 -2.84 -10.75
C GLY A 55 6.03 -3.65 -9.59
N LEU A 56 5.72 -3.23 -8.35
CA LEU A 56 6.21 -3.85 -7.13
C LEU A 56 5.64 -5.25 -6.92
N PHE A 57 4.31 -5.42 -7.00
CA PHE A 57 3.66 -6.64 -6.51
C PHE A 57 3.27 -7.62 -7.61
N ILE A 58 3.03 -7.16 -8.85
CA ILE A 58 2.67 -8.04 -9.98
C ILE A 58 3.91 -8.43 -10.78
N ASN A 59 4.79 -7.46 -11.07
CA ASN A 59 6.01 -7.71 -11.83
C ASN A 59 7.21 -8.06 -10.95
N GLY A 60 7.12 -7.84 -9.64
CA GLY A 60 8.17 -8.13 -8.68
C GLY A 60 9.41 -7.26 -8.83
N TRP A 61 9.25 -6.04 -9.33
CA TRP A 61 10.35 -5.10 -9.47
C TRP A 61 10.78 -4.56 -8.10
N SER A 62 12.08 -4.36 -7.90
CA SER A 62 12.56 -3.56 -6.78
C SER A 62 12.10 -2.10 -6.90
N VAL A 63 12.09 -1.36 -5.80
CA VAL A 63 11.77 0.08 -5.79
C VAL A 63 12.58 0.85 -6.85
N ARG A 64 13.87 0.54 -6.98
CA ARG A 64 14.76 1.12 -8.00
C ARG A 64 14.34 0.75 -9.42
N GLN A 65 13.98 -0.51 -9.67
CA GLN A 65 13.51 -0.97 -10.98
C GLN A 65 12.18 -0.28 -11.35
N CYS A 66 11.23 -0.21 -10.42
CA CYS A 66 9.97 0.53 -10.59
C CYS A 66 10.23 1.97 -11.02
N SER A 67 11.15 2.67 -10.36
CA SER A 67 11.44 4.07 -10.68
C SER A 67 12.01 4.23 -12.10
N ASN A 68 12.90 3.32 -12.50
CA ASN A 68 13.45 3.31 -13.85
C ASN A 68 12.40 2.98 -14.92
N GLN A 69 11.51 2.02 -14.64
CA GLN A 69 10.44 1.65 -15.56
C GLN A 69 9.39 2.76 -15.68
N PHE A 70 9.05 3.43 -14.58
CA PHE A 70 8.14 4.57 -14.58
C PHE A 70 8.64 5.70 -15.49
N VAL A 71 9.92 6.07 -15.38
CA VAL A 71 10.52 7.09 -16.27
C VAL A 71 10.52 6.64 -17.73
N ARG A 72 10.71 5.36 -18.02
CA ARG A 72 10.65 4.82 -19.40
C ARG A 72 9.22 4.85 -19.95
N LEU A 73 8.26 4.45 -19.15
CA LEU A 73 6.84 4.45 -19.49
C LEU A 73 6.36 5.87 -19.77
N ALA A 74 6.64 6.82 -18.87
CA ALA A 74 6.26 8.21 -19.04
C ALA A 74 6.86 8.82 -20.31
N LYS A 75 8.13 8.53 -20.61
CA LYS A 75 8.75 8.93 -21.88
C LYS A 75 7.98 8.40 -23.08
N MET A 76 7.62 7.12 -23.08
CA MET A 76 6.87 6.56 -24.21
C MET A 76 5.47 7.18 -24.33
N ALA A 77 4.78 7.37 -23.21
CA ALA A 77 3.42 7.90 -23.18
C ALA A 77 3.33 9.40 -23.52
N PHE A 78 4.32 10.21 -23.12
CA PHE A 78 4.24 11.68 -23.15
C PHE A 78 5.24 12.37 -24.09
N SER A 79 6.05 11.63 -24.87
CA SER A 79 7.06 12.26 -25.75
C SER A 79 6.46 13.05 -26.92
N ARG A 80 5.23 12.73 -27.35
CA ARG A 80 4.63 13.29 -28.56
C ARG A 80 3.22 13.78 -28.28
N PRO A 81 3.05 15.06 -27.88
CA PRO A 81 1.72 15.64 -27.78
C PRO A 81 1.05 15.66 -29.15
N GLN A 82 -0.26 15.54 -29.17
CA GLN A 82 -1.07 15.68 -30.38
C GLN A 82 -1.05 17.13 -30.87
N SER A 83 -1.34 17.34 -32.16
CA SER A 83 -1.59 18.68 -32.67
C SER A 83 -2.80 19.29 -31.95
N LEU A 84 -2.85 20.63 -31.83
CA LEU A 84 -3.95 21.32 -31.14
C LEU A 84 -5.33 20.91 -31.69
N VAL A 85 -5.44 20.79 -33.01
CA VAL A 85 -6.67 20.34 -33.69
C VAL A 85 -7.08 18.94 -33.23
N MET A 86 -6.13 18.01 -33.19
CA MET A 86 -6.41 16.64 -32.73
C MET A 86 -6.71 16.61 -31.23
N ALA A 87 -6.00 17.39 -30.42
CA ALA A 87 -6.23 17.45 -28.98
C ALA A 87 -7.62 17.98 -28.63
N ILE A 88 -8.13 18.96 -29.38
CA ILE A 88 -9.52 19.44 -29.25
C ILE A 88 -10.49 18.34 -29.69
N HIS A 89 -10.21 17.66 -30.81
CA HIS A 89 -11.09 16.62 -31.33
C HIS A 89 -11.18 15.40 -30.40
N THR A 90 -10.07 14.98 -29.80
CA THR A 90 -10.02 13.80 -28.92
C THR A 90 -10.18 14.14 -27.44
N ASP A 91 -10.30 15.43 -27.12
CA ASP A 91 -10.27 15.97 -25.75
C ASP A 91 -9.06 15.43 -24.94
N SER A 92 -7.90 15.31 -25.61
CA SER A 92 -6.70 14.72 -25.00
C SER A 92 -5.39 15.21 -25.61
N ARG A 93 -4.44 15.60 -24.76
CA ARG A 93 -3.10 16.05 -25.16
C ARG A 93 -2.25 14.94 -25.77
N TYR A 94 -2.44 13.69 -25.35
CA TYR A 94 -1.65 12.54 -25.77
C TYR A 94 -2.52 11.44 -26.39
N ARG A 95 -1.90 10.63 -27.25
CA ARG A 95 -2.57 9.53 -27.96
C ARG A 95 -2.77 8.33 -27.03
N ALA A 96 -3.94 7.70 -27.11
CA ALA A 96 -4.22 6.44 -26.40
C ALA A 96 -3.19 5.35 -26.72
N SER A 97 -2.83 5.23 -28.00
CA SER A 97 -1.92 4.19 -28.51
C SER A 97 -0.55 4.21 -27.84
N ASP A 98 -0.03 5.41 -27.55
CA ASP A 98 1.33 5.57 -27.03
C ASP A 98 1.37 5.16 -25.56
N MET A 99 0.33 5.54 -24.79
CA MET A 99 0.12 5.08 -23.42
C MET A 99 -0.09 3.55 -23.37
N GLU A 100 -0.96 3.00 -24.20
CA GLU A 100 -1.21 1.55 -24.25
C GLU A 100 0.04 0.77 -24.63
N GLN A 101 0.83 1.24 -25.60
CA GLN A 101 2.08 0.60 -25.98
C GLN A 101 3.09 0.65 -24.82
N ALA A 102 3.17 1.77 -24.10
CA ALA A 102 4.01 1.90 -22.92
C ALA A 102 3.60 0.91 -21.82
N LEU A 103 2.29 0.79 -21.54
CA LEU A 103 1.74 -0.14 -20.55
C LEU A 103 1.95 -1.61 -20.95
N LYS A 104 1.67 -1.97 -22.21
CA LYS A 104 1.91 -3.31 -22.76
C LYS A 104 3.39 -3.69 -22.67
N LYS A 105 4.30 -2.76 -22.94
CA LYS A 105 5.74 -3.00 -22.80
C LYS A 105 6.17 -3.16 -21.34
N ALA A 106 5.53 -2.46 -20.42
CA ALA A 106 5.85 -2.52 -18.99
C ALA A 106 5.29 -3.79 -18.31
N PHE A 107 4.05 -4.17 -18.61
CA PHE A 107 3.32 -5.21 -17.89
C PHE A 107 3.03 -6.48 -18.71
N GLY A 108 3.41 -6.50 -19.99
CA GLY A 108 3.10 -7.57 -20.92
C GLY A 108 1.74 -7.40 -21.59
N THR A 109 1.56 -8.03 -22.75
CA THR A 109 0.30 -7.96 -23.53
C THR A 109 -0.73 -8.97 -23.06
N GLU A 110 -0.29 -10.18 -22.67
CA GLU A 110 -1.17 -11.32 -22.37
C GLU A 110 -1.27 -11.66 -20.88
N ARG A 111 -0.58 -10.93 -20.01
CA ARG A 111 -0.60 -11.21 -18.56
C ARG A 111 -2.01 -10.96 -18.01
N ALA A 112 -2.66 -12.01 -17.51
CA ALA A 112 -3.97 -11.87 -16.90
C ALA A 112 -3.86 -11.12 -15.56
N ARG A 113 -4.95 -10.49 -15.13
CA ARG A 113 -5.05 -9.72 -13.87
C ARG A 113 -4.65 -10.53 -12.63
N LEU A 114 -4.93 -11.83 -12.64
CA LEU A 114 -4.61 -12.74 -11.53
C LEU A 114 -3.19 -13.30 -11.62
N ASP A 115 -2.48 -13.10 -12.75
CA ASP A 115 -1.13 -13.63 -12.94
C ASP A 115 -0.09 -12.71 -12.32
N TRP A 116 1.02 -13.30 -11.91
CA TRP A 116 2.20 -12.62 -11.35
C TRP A 116 3.49 -13.12 -12.02
N SER A 117 4.59 -12.38 -11.87
CA SER A 117 5.90 -12.85 -12.31
C SER A 117 6.51 -13.83 -11.30
N GLU A 118 7.43 -14.67 -11.75
CA GLU A 118 8.21 -15.54 -10.84
C GLU A 118 8.93 -14.74 -9.73
N ALA A 119 9.39 -13.52 -10.04
CA ALA A 119 10.01 -12.63 -9.05
C ALA A 119 9.04 -12.19 -7.93
N ALA A 120 7.74 -12.23 -8.17
CA ALA A 120 6.71 -11.92 -7.18
C ALA A 120 6.28 -13.12 -6.34
N ASN A 121 6.79 -14.34 -6.61
CA ASN A 121 6.44 -15.57 -5.89
C ASN A 121 6.65 -15.49 -4.37
N ARG A 122 7.50 -14.58 -3.90
CA ARG A 122 7.82 -14.42 -2.48
C ARG A 122 6.72 -13.72 -1.67
N TYR A 123 5.74 -13.07 -2.32
CA TYR A 123 4.68 -12.29 -1.67
C TYR A 123 3.32 -12.44 -2.37
N LEU A 124 3.03 -13.64 -2.90
CA LEU A 124 1.79 -13.98 -3.61
C LEU A 124 0.51 -13.80 -2.80
N THR A 125 0.63 -13.81 -1.48
CA THR A 125 -0.50 -13.58 -0.58
C THR A 125 -0.96 -12.12 -0.58
N THR A 126 -0.14 -11.20 -1.10
CA THR A 126 -0.48 -9.79 -1.13
C THR A 126 -1.63 -9.52 -2.08
N LYS A 127 -2.66 -8.88 -1.55
CA LYS A 127 -3.81 -8.42 -2.30
C LYS A 127 -3.46 -7.08 -2.93
N VAL A 128 -3.67 -6.98 -4.23
CA VAL A 128 -3.23 -5.84 -5.04
C VAL A 128 -4.42 -5.29 -5.77
N ALA A 129 -4.61 -3.97 -5.76
CA ALA A 129 -5.64 -3.34 -6.56
C ALA A 129 -5.29 -1.92 -7.02
N VAL A 130 -6.06 -1.43 -7.98
CA VAL A 130 -6.06 -0.03 -8.37
C VAL A 130 -7.46 0.55 -8.40
N THR A 131 -7.55 1.87 -8.21
CA THR A 131 -8.80 2.61 -8.29
C THR A 131 -9.06 3.10 -9.71
N ALA A 132 -10.33 3.23 -10.07
CA ALA A 132 -10.77 3.86 -11.31
C ALA A 132 -12.12 4.56 -11.09
N THR A 133 -12.47 5.49 -11.96
CA THR A 133 -13.75 6.21 -11.90
C THR A 133 -14.57 5.86 -13.13
N THR A 134 -15.86 5.58 -12.99
CA THR A 134 -16.74 5.41 -14.15
C THR A 134 -16.95 6.75 -14.87
N THR A 135 -17.07 6.71 -16.19
CA THR A 135 -17.32 7.90 -17.01
C THR A 135 -18.81 8.30 -17.04
N ASP A 136 -19.72 7.35 -16.83
CA ASP A 136 -21.18 7.56 -16.94
C ASP A 136 -21.82 8.11 -15.67
N THR A 137 -21.33 7.65 -14.52
CA THR A 137 -21.97 7.84 -13.20
C THR A 137 -21.02 8.45 -12.17
N SER A 138 -19.77 8.75 -12.56
CA SER A 138 -18.73 9.27 -11.66
C SER A 138 -18.65 8.47 -10.36
N SER A 139 -18.65 7.14 -10.48
CA SER A 139 -18.62 6.20 -9.37
C SER A 139 -17.20 5.65 -9.19
N ALA A 140 -16.76 5.57 -7.94
CA ALA A 140 -15.48 4.98 -7.56
C ALA A 140 -15.53 3.45 -7.66
N CYS A 141 -14.64 2.89 -8.47
CA CYS A 141 -14.50 1.46 -8.66
C CYS A 141 -13.09 0.98 -8.31
N ILE A 142 -12.97 -0.33 -8.06
CA ILE A 142 -11.71 -0.95 -7.70
C ILE A 142 -11.46 -2.23 -8.51
N PHE A 143 -10.23 -2.37 -8.98
CA PHE A 143 -9.78 -3.49 -9.77
C PHE A 143 -8.61 -4.17 -9.07
N GLY A 144 -8.91 -5.26 -8.35
CA GLY A 144 -7.93 -6.02 -7.58
C GLY A 144 -7.70 -7.43 -8.07
N ASN A 145 -6.71 -8.14 -7.55
CA ASN A 145 -6.42 -9.56 -7.81
C ASN A 145 -7.07 -10.52 -6.79
N TYR A 146 -8.12 -10.07 -6.11
CA TYR A 146 -8.74 -10.79 -5.00
C TYR A 146 -10.25 -10.70 -5.00
N ASN A 147 -10.85 -11.71 -4.37
CA ASN A 147 -12.25 -11.76 -3.98
C ASN A 147 -12.36 -11.55 -2.46
N GLY A 148 -13.58 -11.38 -1.98
CA GLY A 148 -13.89 -11.16 -0.57
C GLY A 148 -15.33 -11.58 -0.27
N GLU A 149 -15.68 -11.54 1.02
CA GLU A 149 -16.98 -11.98 1.54
C GLU A 149 -18.02 -10.85 1.56
N GLY A 150 -17.57 -9.59 1.46
CA GLY A 150 -18.46 -8.43 1.45
C GLY A 150 -19.16 -8.20 0.10
N SER A 151 -19.81 -7.05 -0.03
CA SER A 151 -20.43 -6.60 -1.28
C SER A 151 -19.76 -5.32 -1.82
N ARG A 152 -19.51 -5.27 -3.13
CA ARG A 152 -19.10 -4.04 -3.84
C ARG A 152 -20.30 -3.34 -4.48
N PRO A 153 -20.25 -2.02 -4.70
CA PRO A 153 -21.28 -1.32 -5.48
C PRO A 153 -21.45 -1.94 -6.87
N SER A 154 -22.70 -2.04 -7.32
CA SER A 154 -23.03 -2.61 -8.63
C SER A 154 -22.33 -1.84 -9.77
N GLY A 155 -21.72 -2.59 -10.69
CA GLY A 155 -20.98 -2.02 -11.83
C GLY A 155 -19.58 -1.48 -11.51
N CYS A 156 -19.08 -1.71 -10.30
CA CYS A 156 -17.70 -1.42 -9.87
C CYS A 156 -16.88 -2.67 -9.54
N ALA A 157 -17.36 -3.84 -9.98
CA ALA A 157 -16.60 -5.08 -10.01
C ALA A 157 -16.33 -5.44 -11.48
N LEU A 158 -15.10 -5.88 -11.78
CA LEU A 158 -14.83 -6.51 -13.06
C LEU A 158 -15.52 -7.87 -13.09
N PRO A 159 -16.14 -8.26 -14.20
CA PRO A 159 -16.75 -9.58 -14.32
C PRO A 159 -15.70 -10.68 -14.19
N ASP A 160 -16.05 -11.76 -13.49
CA ASP A 160 -15.19 -12.94 -13.34
C ASP A 160 -15.02 -13.73 -14.66
N ASP A 161 -15.93 -13.53 -15.61
CA ASP A 161 -15.95 -14.19 -16.92
C ASP A 161 -15.08 -13.48 -17.97
N GLN A 162 -14.17 -12.58 -17.58
CA GLN A 162 -13.31 -11.86 -18.52
C GLN A 162 -11.83 -12.08 -18.27
N VAL A 163 -11.11 -12.37 -19.37
CA VAL A 163 -9.65 -12.31 -19.40
C VAL A 163 -9.25 -10.83 -19.48
N ILE A 164 -9.19 -10.19 -18.32
CA ILE A 164 -8.73 -8.81 -18.21
C ILE A 164 -7.23 -8.82 -17.98
N ARG A 165 -6.49 -8.10 -18.82
CA ARG A 165 -5.04 -8.00 -18.74
C ARG A 165 -4.61 -6.88 -17.82
N VAL A 166 -3.45 -7.04 -17.20
CA VAL A 166 -2.87 -6.05 -16.28
C VAL A 166 -2.74 -4.67 -16.95
N TRP A 167 -2.33 -4.61 -18.21
CA TRP A 167 -2.16 -3.34 -18.93
C TRP A 167 -3.50 -2.61 -19.18
N GLU A 168 -4.62 -3.34 -19.30
CA GLU A 168 -5.95 -2.76 -19.50
C GLU A 168 -6.46 -2.12 -18.21
N VAL A 169 -6.25 -2.79 -17.07
CA VAL A 169 -6.54 -2.23 -15.73
C VAL A 169 -5.66 -1.02 -15.45
N ALA A 170 -4.37 -1.11 -15.77
CA ALA A 170 -3.41 -0.03 -15.63
C ALA A 170 -3.80 1.19 -16.50
N ARG A 171 -4.39 0.94 -17.68
CA ARG A 171 -4.90 1.99 -18.55
C ARG A 171 -6.10 2.72 -17.95
N CYS A 172 -6.99 2.00 -17.27
CA CYS A 172 -8.14 2.59 -16.61
C CYS A 172 -7.74 3.52 -15.47
N THR A 173 -6.83 3.10 -14.59
CA THR A 173 -6.44 3.92 -13.42
C THR A 173 -5.66 5.18 -13.81
N THR A 174 -5.01 5.20 -14.99
CA THR A 174 -4.17 6.32 -15.48
C THR A 174 -4.81 7.19 -16.56
N ALA A 175 -6.08 6.95 -16.87
CA ALA A 175 -6.81 7.67 -17.92
C ALA A 175 -7.25 9.07 -17.44
N ALA A 176 -6.28 9.96 -17.20
CA ALA A 176 -6.53 11.32 -16.72
C ALA A 176 -7.19 12.18 -17.82
N PRO A 177 -8.34 12.83 -17.53
CA PRO A 177 -8.97 13.79 -18.45
C PRO A 177 -8.00 14.86 -18.94
N ALA A 178 -8.19 15.35 -20.16
CA ALA A 178 -7.29 16.27 -20.88
C ALA A 178 -5.88 15.74 -21.20
N PHE A 179 -5.38 14.68 -20.55
CA PHE A 179 -4.08 14.06 -20.86
C PHE A 179 -4.22 12.90 -21.83
N THR A 180 -5.03 11.90 -21.47
CA THR A 180 -5.26 10.71 -22.30
C THR A 180 -6.75 10.41 -22.38
N PRO A 181 -7.26 9.97 -23.54
CA PRO A 181 -8.69 9.68 -23.66
C PRO A 181 -9.04 8.45 -22.81
N PRO A 182 -10.29 8.28 -22.36
CA PRO A 182 -10.69 7.08 -21.63
C PRO A 182 -10.49 5.82 -22.51
N PRO A 183 -9.99 4.69 -21.97
CA PRO A 183 -9.88 3.45 -22.73
C PRO A 183 -11.25 2.98 -23.25
N PRO A 184 -11.28 2.31 -24.42
CA PRO A 184 -12.50 1.69 -24.89
C PRO A 184 -12.99 0.62 -23.90
N LEU A 185 -14.31 0.51 -23.86
CA LEU A 185 -15.13 -0.44 -23.08
C LEU A 185 -14.49 -1.84 -23.06
N PHE A 186 -14.27 -2.43 -21.88
CA PHE A 186 -13.88 -3.84 -21.80
C PHE A 186 -14.95 -4.71 -22.49
N GLN A 187 -14.52 -5.68 -23.30
CA GLN A 187 -15.44 -6.55 -24.03
C GLN A 187 -15.59 -7.87 -23.27
N THR A 188 -16.82 -8.25 -22.89
CA THR A 188 -17.04 -9.57 -22.28
C THR A 188 -16.73 -10.70 -23.27
N LEU A 189 -16.45 -11.91 -22.77
CA LEU A 189 -16.40 -13.13 -23.60
C LEU A 189 -17.71 -13.37 -24.38
N GLN A 190 -18.81 -12.75 -23.95
CA GLN A 190 -20.13 -12.76 -24.60
C GLN A 190 -20.38 -11.54 -25.51
N GLY A 191 -19.36 -10.72 -25.81
CA GLY A 191 -19.46 -9.58 -26.72
C GLY A 191 -20.18 -8.35 -26.16
N ARG A 192 -20.52 -8.31 -24.87
CA ARG A 192 -21.12 -7.14 -24.22
C ARG A 192 -20.03 -6.10 -23.92
N LYS A 193 -20.28 -4.86 -24.31
CA LYS A 193 -19.44 -3.73 -23.93
C LYS A 193 -19.70 -3.37 -22.45
N LEU A 194 -18.68 -3.47 -21.61
CA LEU A 194 -18.69 -2.95 -20.24
C LEU A 194 -18.58 -1.43 -20.23
N ARG A 195 -18.72 -0.82 -19.05
CA ARG A 195 -18.56 0.62 -18.81
C ARG A 195 -17.18 1.17 -19.21
N ALA A 196 -17.13 2.47 -19.52
CA ALA A 196 -15.88 3.18 -19.76
C ALA A 196 -15.37 3.78 -18.44
N PHE A 197 -14.06 3.69 -18.24
CA PHE A 197 -13.39 4.12 -17.03
C PHE A 197 -12.41 5.25 -17.33
N GLN A 198 -12.13 6.04 -16.31
CA GLN A 198 -11.16 7.11 -16.29
C GLN A 198 -10.39 7.07 -14.97
N ASP A 199 -9.43 7.99 -14.83
CA ASP A 199 -8.51 8.04 -13.70
C ASP A 199 -9.21 7.95 -12.34
N GLY A 200 -8.69 7.10 -11.46
CA GLY A 200 -9.17 6.97 -10.08
C GLY A 200 -8.90 8.22 -9.24
N GLY A 201 -7.94 9.04 -9.66
CA GLY A 201 -7.56 10.30 -9.02
C GLY A 201 -8.73 11.26 -8.88
N LEU A 202 -9.66 11.27 -9.86
CA LEU A 202 -10.84 12.15 -9.87
C LEU A 202 -11.69 12.06 -8.59
N LEU A 203 -11.76 10.88 -7.97
CA LEU A 203 -12.51 10.67 -6.73
C LEU A 203 -11.65 10.18 -5.57
N ASN A 204 -10.53 9.50 -5.85
CA ASN A 204 -9.75 8.76 -4.87
C ASN A 204 -8.25 8.98 -5.05
N ASN A 205 -7.81 10.24 -5.13
CA ASN A 205 -6.38 10.54 -5.17
C ASN A 205 -5.63 10.11 -3.89
N ASN A 206 -6.34 9.95 -2.76
CA ASN A 206 -5.89 9.19 -1.59
C ASN A 206 -6.86 8.02 -1.37
N PRO A 207 -6.48 6.77 -1.70
CA PRO A 207 -7.40 5.64 -1.67
C PRO A 207 -7.63 5.07 -0.27
N LEU A 208 -7.27 5.77 0.82
CA LEU A 208 -7.34 5.19 2.16
C LEU A 208 -8.77 4.82 2.60
N ASP A 209 -9.79 5.57 2.17
CA ASP A 209 -11.19 5.19 2.40
C ASP A 209 -11.57 3.91 1.64
N ILE A 210 -11.05 3.76 0.42
CA ILE A 210 -11.21 2.53 -0.38
C ILE A 210 -10.48 1.38 0.31
N VAL A 211 -9.27 1.58 0.80
CA VAL A 211 -8.51 0.58 1.58
C VAL A 211 -9.32 0.11 2.78
N GLN A 212 -9.92 1.00 3.56
CA GLN A 212 -10.74 0.59 4.71
C GLN A 212 -11.98 -0.21 4.30
N ARG A 213 -12.63 0.14 3.19
CA ARG A 213 -13.75 -0.64 2.64
C ARG A 213 -13.30 -2.02 2.18
N GLU A 214 -12.17 -2.09 1.49
CA GLU A 214 -11.64 -3.35 0.99
C GLU A 214 -11.13 -4.26 2.10
N ILE A 215 -10.55 -3.72 3.19
CA ILE A 215 -10.20 -4.54 4.35
C ILE A 215 -11.45 -5.21 4.93
N ARG A 216 -12.57 -4.49 5.06
CA ARG A 216 -13.84 -5.10 5.52
C ARG A 216 -14.45 -6.06 4.50
N PHE A 217 -14.21 -5.85 3.20
CA PHE A 217 -14.65 -6.74 2.14
C PHE A 217 -13.88 -8.06 2.14
N ILE A 218 -12.56 -7.99 2.33
CA ILE A 218 -11.65 -9.14 2.27
C ILE A 218 -11.62 -9.89 3.61
N TRP A 219 -11.55 -9.14 4.71
CA TRP A 219 -11.37 -9.64 6.07
C TRP A 219 -12.37 -8.96 7.02
N PRO A 220 -13.65 -9.38 7.03
CA PRO A 220 -14.71 -8.71 7.79
C PRO A 220 -14.45 -8.59 9.30
N HIS A 221 -13.67 -9.53 9.84
CA HIS A 221 -13.37 -9.64 11.28
C HIS A 221 -11.98 -9.10 11.65
N THR A 222 -11.24 -8.51 10.70
CA THR A 222 -9.89 -8.02 10.93
C THR A 222 -9.87 -6.50 11.04
N VAL A 223 -9.09 -5.99 12.00
CA VAL A 223 -8.81 -4.56 12.14
C VAL A 223 -7.46 -4.24 11.52
N MET A 224 -7.41 -3.17 10.73
CA MET A 224 -6.17 -2.63 10.17
C MET A 224 -5.26 -2.13 11.29
N ASP A 225 -4.08 -2.72 11.40
CA ASP A 225 -3.11 -2.47 12.47
C ASP A 225 -1.93 -1.60 12.01
N PHE A 226 -1.65 -1.58 10.70
CA PHE A 226 -0.68 -0.73 10.04
C PHE A 226 -1.22 -0.24 8.70
N ALA A 227 -1.01 1.05 8.41
CA ALA A 227 -1.23 1.60 7.08
C ALA A 227 -0.18 2.64 6.75
N LEU A 228 0.32 2.58 5.52
CA LEU A 228 1.20 3.61 4.95
C LEU A 228 0.49 4.21 3.75
N SER A 229 -0.07 5.40 3.93
CA SER A 229 -0.60 6.19 2.82
C SER A 229 0.47 7.18 2.35
N MET A 230 0.72 7.21 1.05
CA MET A 230 1.66 8.13 0.42
C MET A 230 0.90 8.98 -0.58
N ALA A 231 1.01 10.29 -0.43
CA ALA A 231 0.47 11.23 -1.39
C ALA A 231 1.52 12.27 -1.72
N VAL A 232 1.38 12.86 -2.90
CA VAL A 232 2.11 14.04 -3.31
C VAL A 232 1.21 15.24 -3.05
N SER A 233 1.69 16.21 -2.26
CA SER A 233 0.89 17.38 -1.91
C SER A 233 1.18 18.54 -2.87
N PRO A 234 0.14 19.21 -3.39
CA PRO A 234 0.34 20.43 -4.14
C PRO A 234 0.77 21.59 -3.24
N ALA A 235 1.73 22.38 -3.73
CA ALA A 235 2.25 23.56 -3.05
C ALA A 235 1.43 24.84 -3.32
N SER A 236 0.38 24.80 -4.15
CA SER A 236 -0.39 26.01 -4.53
C SER A 236 -1.85 25.68 -4.91
N ILE A 237 -2.79 26.44 -4.36
CA ILE A 237 -4.24 26.24 -4.38
C ILE A 237 -4.87 26.80 -5.68
N ILE A 238 -5.95 26.20 -6.22
CA ILE A 238 -7.26 26.87 -6.49
C ILE A 238 -8.30 26.02 -7.27
N LEU A 239 -7.99 25.00 -8.08
CA LEU A 239 -9.06 24.34 -8.88
C LEU A 239 -9.49 22.92 -8.50
N MET A 240 -8.72 22.14 -7.72
CA MET A 240 -9.05 20.74 -7.43
C MET A 240 -8.95 20.41 -5.94
N THR A 241 -9.87 20.91 -5.13
CA THR A 241 -10.01 20.47 -3.73
C THR A 241 -10.29 18.96 -3.62
N ALA A 242 -10.85 18.33 -4.66
CA ALA A 242 -11.12 16.90 -4.74
C ALA A 242 -9.87 16.02 -5.00
N LEU A 243 -8.82 16.57 -5.63
CA LEU A 243 -7.57 15.84 -5.89
C LEU A 243 -6.54 16.04 -4.76
N ASN A 244 -6.85 16.80 -3.71
CA ASN A 244 -5.89 17.06 -2.66
C ASN A 244 -5.83 15.89 -1.66
N GLY A 245 -4.84 15.00 -1.83
CA GLY A 245 -4.62 13.86 -0.94
C GLY A 245 -4.36 14.24 0.52
N GLN A 246 -3.83 15.43 0.79
CA GLN A 246 -3.66 15.97 2.14
C GLN A 246 -4.98 16.43 2.75
N LYS A 247 -5.87 17.04 1.96
CA LYS A 247 -7.23 17.40 2.42
C LYS A 247 -8.05 16.14 2.73
N ALA A 248 -8.01 15.14 1.85
CA ALA A 248 -8.65 13.85 2.10
C ALA A 248 -8.11 13.17 3.37
N TRP A 249 -6.80 13.29 3.62
CA TRP A 249 -6.20 12.82 4.87
C TRP A 249 -6.69 13.60 6.10
N GLN A 250 -6.77 14.93 6.03
CA GLN A 250 -7.29 15.76 7.13
C GLN A 250 -8.76 15.44 7.44
N GLU A 251 -9.59 15.27 6.40
CA GLU A 251 -10.98 14.87 6.56
C GLU A 251 -11.07 13.50 7.23
N LEU A 252 -10.29 12.52 6.77
CA LEU A 252 -10.21 11.22 7.41
C LEU A 252 -9.74 11.32 8.87
N GLN A 253 -8.71 12.12 9.17
CA GLN A 253 -8.24 12.32 10.55
C GLN A 253 -9.37 12.77 11.48
N ASN A 254 -10.29 13.61 10.99
CA ASN A 254 -11.45 14.05 11.78
C ASN A 254 -12.47 12.93 12.05
N TYR A 255 -12.50 11.89 11.20
CA TYR A 255 -13.37 10.70 11.39
C TYR A 255 -12.69 9.57 12.18
N LEU A 256 -11.36 9.57 12.25
CA LEU A 256 -10.61 8.57 13.00
C LEU A 256 -10.60 8.93 14.49
N ARG A 257 -11.21 8.08 15.34
CA ARG A 257 -11.10 8.17 16.82
C ARG A 257 -9.63 8.07 17.27
N GLU A 258 -9.33 8.59 18.47
CA GLU A 258 -7.98 8.67 19.08
C GLU A 258 -7.19 7.33 19.17
N GLU A 259 -7.82 6.18 18.95
CA GLU A 259 -7.22 4.87 19.21
C GLU A 259 -6.22 4.34 18.17
N LYS A 260 -5.98 5.00 17.03
CA LYS A 260 -5.27 4.32 15.92
C LYS A 260 -3.77 4.58 15.85
N LYS A 261 -3.04 4.03 16.84
CA LYS A 261 -1.57 3.88 16.85
C LYS A 261 -1.09 2.93 15.73
N GLY A 262 -1.06 3.38 14.47
CA GLY A 262 -0.55 2.55 13.36
C GLY A 262 -0.80 3.03 11.93
N ILE A 263 -1.59 4.09 11.74
CA ILE A 263 -1.83 4.68 10.42
C ILE A 263 -0.87 5.85 10.20
N PHE A 264 -0.05 5.77 9.18
CA PHE A 264 0.95 6.76 8.81
C PHE A 264 0.62 7.37 7.46
N PHE A 265 0.68 8.71 7.38
CA PHE A 265 0.56 9.45 6.14
C PHE A 265 1.87 10.16 5.84
N VAL A 266 2.47 9.82 4.70
CA VAL A 266 3.72 10.40 4.22
C VAL A 266 3.39 11.33 3.06
N SER A 267 3.44 12.63 3.35
CA SER A 267 3.35 13.65 2.31
C SER A 267 4.71 13.84 1.66
N CYS A 268 4.81 13.54 0.36
CA CYS A 268 5.98 13.88 -0.43
C CYS A 268 5.83 15.32 -0.94
N GLN A 269 6.76 16.21 -0.58
CA GLN A 269 6.74 17.62 -1.00
C GLN A 269 7.69 17.88 -2.18
N PHE A 270 7.44 18.97 -2.91
CA PHE A 270 8.34 19.49 -3.95
C PHE A 270 9.11 20.73 -3.49
N GLU A 271 10.35 20.85 -3.95
CA GLU A 271 11.19 22.04 -3.76
C GLU A 271 10.76 23.01 -4.87
N GLY A 272 9.86 23.93 -4.55
CA GLY A 272 9.32 24.91 -5.50
C GLY A 272 8.02 24.47 -6.18
N LYS A 273 7.74 25.00 -7.38
CA LYS A 273 6.50 24.72 -8.11
C LYS A 273 6.42 23.25 -8.46
N GLU A 274 5.27 22.65 -8.16
CA GLU A 274 4.97 21.29 -8.56
C GLU A 274 5.03 21.14 -10.09
N PRO A 275 5.83 20.19 -10.60
CA PRO A 275 5.88 19.89 -12.02
C PRO A 275 4.61 19.17 -12.49
N SER A 276 4.23 19.41 -13.75
CA SER A 276 3.17 18.66 -14.44
C SER A 276 3.50 17.17 -14.55
N ILE A 277 2.47 16.31 -14.57
CA ILE A 277 2.56 14.84 -14.73
C ILE A 277 3.23 14.39 -16.02
N ASP A 278 3.33 15.26 -17.03
CA ASP A 278 4.01 15.01 -18.30
C ASP A 278 5.41 15.66 -18.39
N ASP A 279 5.92 16.25 -17.29
CA ASP A 279 7.27 16.83 -17.22
C ASP A 279 8.35 15.74 -17.08
N LEU A 280 8.78 15.22 -18.24
CA LEU A 280 9.82 14.20 -18.35
C LEU A 280 11.18 14.64 -17.77
N ALA A 281 11.48 15.95 -17.78
CA ALA A 281 12.74 16.46 -17.25
C ALA A 281 12.72 16.43 -15.71
N ALA A 282 11.62 16.85 -15.11
CA ALA A 282 11.41 16.76 -13.67
C ALA A 282 11.38 15.29 -13.20
N MET A 283 10.70 14.37 -13.90
CA MET A 283 10.75 12.94 -13.57
C MET A 283 12.18 12.39 -13.58
N LYS A 284 12.97 12.72 -14.61
CA LYS A 284 14.37 12.29 -14.71
C LYS A 284 15.22 12.88 -13.58
N ARG A 285 14.97 14.14 -13.18
CA ARG A 285 15.64 14.80 -12.06
C ARG A 285 15.29 14.13 -10.73
N LEU A 286 14.01 13.80 -10.52
CA LEU A 286 13.51 13.15 -9.30
C LEU A 286 13.97 11.70 -9.20
N ASN A 287 14.17 10.97 -10.30
CA ASN A 287 14.68 9.59 -10.25
C ASN A 287 16.18 9.48 -9.89
N LYS A 288 16.90 10.60 -9.77
CA LYS A 288 18.29 10.57 -9.31
C LYS A 288 18.33 10.31 -7.78
N PRO A 289 19.18 9.40 -7.30
CA PRO A 289 19.36 9.20 -5.87
C PRO A 289 19.85 10.51 -5.23
N ARG A 290 19.13 11.02 -4.24
CA ARG A 290 19.51 12.23 -3.48
C ARG A 290 20.13 11.82 -2.14
N LYS A 291 21.18 12.50 -1.71
CA LYS A 291 21.88 12.23 -0.44
C LYS A 291 21.07 12.66 0.80
N HIS A 292 20.15 13.62 0.68
CA HIS A 292 19.25 14.08 1.74
C HIS A 292 17.88 14.37 1.12
N GLY A 293 16.82 13.69 1.59
CA GLY A 293 15.57 13.47 0.85
C GLY A 293 14.41 14.38 1.27
N MET A 294 13.66 14.84 0.27
CA MET A 294 12.41 15.61 0.41
C MET A 294 11.21 14.78 0.92
N ALA A 295 11.35 13.45 0.93
CA ALA A 295 10.35 12.49 1.42
C ALA A 295 11.03 11.46 2.34
N THR A 296 11.73 11.93 3.37
CA THR A 296 12.45 11.04 4.29
C THR A 296 11.47 10.46 5.31
N ILE A 297 11.30 9.13 5.29
CA ILE A 297 10.19 8.46 5.99
C ILE A 297 10.19 8.48 7.54
N GLY A 298 10.95 9.30 8.26
CA GLY A 298 11.04 9.12 9.74
C GLY A 298 11.55 7.73 10.17
N LEU A 299 12.06 7.59 11.38
CA LEU A 299 12.49 6.28 11.89
C LEU A 299 11.34 5.54 12.58
N ASP A 300 10.37 6.31 13.03
CA ASP A 300 9.23 5.90 13.83
C ASP A 300 8.24 5.03 13.01
N ILE A 301 8.14 5.26 11.70
CA ILE A 301 7.39 4.40 10.76
C ILE A 301 8.09 3.05 10.61
N ALA A 302 9.42 3.03 10.47
CA ALA A 302 10.19 1.79 10.35
C ALA A 302 10.13 0.96 11.63
N GLU A 303 10.25 1.58 12.82
CA GLU A 303 10.03 0.91 14.11
C GLU A 303 8.62 0.31 14.19
N SER A 304 7.61 1.04 13.73
CA SER A 304 6.24 0.52 13.69
C SER A 304 6.13 -0.67 12.74
N LEU A 305 6.78 -0.61 11.57
CA LEU A 305 6.77 -1.72 10.61
C LEU A 305 7.43 -2.97 11.20
N VAL A 306 8.54 -2.81 11.94
CA VAL A 306 9.23 -3.91 12.66
C VAL A 306 8.31 -4.54 13.70
N ALA A 307 7.65 -3.74 14.55
CA ALA A 307 6.72 -4.26 15.54
C ALA A 307 5.57 -5.07 14.90
N LYS A 308 5.08 -4.62 13.73
CA LYS A 308 3.98 -5.26 12.99
C LYS A 308 4.38 -6.55 12.28
N GLN A 309 5.67 -6.91 12.30
CA GLN A 309 6.09 -8.24 11.89
C GLN A 309 5.84 -9.31 12.95
N PHE A 310 5.59 -8.92 14.22
CA PHE A 310 5.28 -9.85 15.30
C PHE A 310 3.77 -9.99 15.51
N TYR A 311 3.34 -11.17 15.96
CA TYR A 311 1.98 -11.43 16.41
C TYR A 311 1.97 -12.47 17.53
N PHE A 312 0.89 -12.52 18.31
CA PHE A 312 0.75 -13.45 19.41
C PHE A 312 -0.39 -14.43 19.14
N GLU A 313 -0.08 -15.72 19.19
CA GLU A 313 -1.02 -16.81 18.98
C GLU A 313 -1.25 -17.54 20.31
N LEU A 314 -2.51 -17.69 20.72
CA LEU A 314 -2.86 -18.45 21.92
C LEU A 314 -2.58 -19.95 21.70
N ASP A 315 -1.88 -20.57 22.64
CA ASP A 315 -1.68 -22.03 22.69
C ASP A 315 -2.97 -22.75 23.11
N ARG A 316 -3.77 -22.09 23.96
CA ARG A 316 -5.01 -22.62 24.51
C ARG A 316 -5.93 -21.49 24.97
N THR A 317 -7.19 -21.84 25.23
CA THR A 317 -8.17 -20.93 25.83
C THR A 317 -7.64 -20.35 27.16
N PRO A 318 -7.80 -19.03 27.40
CA PRO A 318 -7.36 -18.40 28.65
C PRO A 318 -7.94 -19.11 29.88
N ARG A 319 -7.13 -19.31 30.91
CA ARG A 319 -7.54 -19.97 32.17
C ARG A 319 -7.74 -18.95 33.27
N TYR A 320 -8.89 -19.00 33.94
CA TYR A 320 -9.14 -18.15 35.10
C TYR A 320 -8.52 -18.76 36.36
N ILE A 321 -7.52 -18.09 36.93
CA ILE A 321 -6.78 -18.54 38.12
C ILE A 321 -6.61 -17.32 39.04
N ASN A 322 -6.91 -17.47 40.33
CA ASN A 322 -6.71 -16.43 41.35
C ASN A 322 -7.26 -15.03 41.00
N GLY A 323 -8.43 -14.97 40.36
CA GLY A 323 -9.09 -13.70 40.04
C GLY A 323 -8.66 -13.05 38.72
N GLN A 324 -7.86 -13.72 37.89
CA GLN A 324 -7.35 -13.19 36.63
C GLN A 324 -7.30 -14.28 35.55
N TYR A 325 -7.40 -13.87 34.29
CA TYR A 325 -7.16 -14.76 33.14
C TYR A 325 -5.67 -14.84 32.82
N HIS A 326 -5.18 -16.07 32.75
CA HIS A 326 -3.84 -16.41 32.31
C HIS A 326 -3.91 -16.86 30.85
N CYS A 327 -3.18 -16.14 30.00
CA CYS A 327 -3.00 -16.50 28.60
C CYS A 327 -1.66 -17.23 28.45
N THR A 328 -1.64 -18.29 27.66
CA THR A 328 -0.41 -18.98 27.29
C THR A 328 -0.39 -19.09 25.79
N GLY A 329 0.75 -18.81 25.17
CA GLY A 329 0.84 -18.74 23.73
C GLY A 329 2.25 -18.57 23.23
N TYR A 330 2.34 -18.27 21.94
CA TYR A 330 3.59 -18.08 21.24
C TYR A 330 3.61 -16.71 20.60
N LEU A 331 4.68 -15.97 20.88
CA LEU A 331 5.02 -14.82 20.07
C LEU A 331 5.72 -15.32 18.81
N ARG A 332 5.13 -15.01 17.67
CA ARG A 332 5.57 -15.39 16.33
C ARG A 332 5.94 -14.16 15.54
N CYS A 333 6.63 -14.36 14.42
CA CYS A 333 6.79 -13.33 13.41
C CYS A 333 6.38 -13.83 12.03
N ARG A 334 6.13 -12.89 11.11
CA ARG A 334 5.72 -13.14 9.73
C ARG A 334 6.79 -13.87 8.91
N PHE A 335 8.07 -13.60 9.16
CA PHE A 335 9.17 -14.21 8.45
C PHE A 335 9.33 -15.70 8.75
N GLN A 336 9.99 -16.41 7.84
CA GLN A 336 10.37 -17.81 7.98
C GLN A 336 11.89 -17.98 7.84
N GLY A 337 12.44 -19.09 8.34
CA GLY A 337 13.84 -19.46 8.14
C GLY A 337 14.84 -18.52 8.81
N SER A 338 15.86 -18.06 8.07
CA SER A 338 16.94 -17.22 8.63
C SER A 338 16.44 -15.83 9.04
N GLN A 339 15.55 -15.21 8.26
CA GLN A 339 14.97 -13.90 8.57
C GLN A 339 14.14 -13.95 9.86
N GLN A 340 13.42 -15.05 10.09
CA GLN A 340 12.70 -15.30 11.34
C GLN A 340 13.65 -15.33 12.55
N ALA A 341 14.74 -16.10 12.44
CA ALA A 341 15.74 -16.20 13.49
C ALA A 341 16.40 -14.83 13.77
N GLN A 342 16.76 -14.08 12.73
CA GLN A 342 17.33 -12.74 12.85
C GLN A 342 16.40 -11.78 13.59
N LEU A 343 15.12 -11.71 13.19
CA LEU A 343 14.17 -10.78 13.78
C LEU A 343 13.88 -11.11 15.25
N LEU A 344 13.77 -12.39 15.59
CA LEU A 344 13.55 -12.82 16.97
C LEU A 344 14.79 -12.59 17.84
N ASN A 345 15.99 -12.83 17.30
CA ASN A 345 17.25 -12.51 17.99
C ASN A 345 17.38 -11.01 18.22
N TYR A 346 17.03 -10.19 17.24
CA TYR A 346 16.96 -8.74 17.39
C TYR A 346 16.05 -8.35 18.55
N ALA A 347 14.83 -8.89 18.62
CA ALA A 347 13.92 -8.61 19.72
C ALA A 347 14.46 -9.09 21.08
N LEU A 348 15.10 -10.26 21.15
CA LEU A 348 15.67 -10.80 22.40
C LEU A 348 16.83 -9.97 22.96
N GLN A 349 17.51 -9.17 22.14
CA GLN A 349 18.53 -8.24 22.61
C GLN A 349 17.93 -7.04 23.36
N ILE A 350 16.64 -6.77 23.20
CA ILE A 350 15.95 -5.67 23.86
C ILE A 350 15.48 -6.14 25.25
N PRO A 351 15.94 -5.52 26.36
CA PRO A 351 15.46 -5.86 27.68
C PRO A 351 13.95 -5.59 27.79
N SER A 352 13.17 -6.57 28.26
CA SER A 352 11.71 -6.48 28.30
C SER A 352 11.11 -6.13 26.93
N ALA A 353 11.63 -6.74 25.87
CA ALA A 353 11.25 -6.51 24.49
C ALA A 353 9.73 -6.48 24.28
N PHE A 354 8.99 -7.33 24.99
CA PHE A 354 7.53 -7.36 24.89
C PHE A 354 6.89 -7.07 26.24
N THR A 355 5.94 -6.14 26.26
CA THR A 355 5.13 -5.81 27.44
C THR A 355 3.65 -6.01 27.16
N LEU A 356 2.91 -6.44 28.19
CA LEU A 356 1.45 -6.49 28.20
C LEU A 356 0.97 -5.65 29.38
N GLY A 357 0.21 -4.58 29.11
CA GLY A 357 -0.10 -3.57 30.13
C GLY A 357 1.17 -2.89 30.64
N ASP A 358 1.31 -2.80 31.97
CA ASP A 358 2.45 -2.15 32.63
C ASP A 358 3.63 -3.10 32.89
N GLY A 359 3.51 -4.38 32.52
CA GLY A 359 4.49 -5.42 32.86
C GLY A 359 5.16 -6.08 31.65
N PRO A 360 6.42 -6.56 31.79
CA PRO A 360 7.07 -7.37 30.77
C PRO A 360 6.39 -8.75 30.65
N ILE A 361 6.36 -9.29 29.44
CA ILE A 361 5.95 -10.69 29.22
C ILE A 361 7.05 -11.60 29.78
N ALA A 362 6.70 -12.35 30.82
CA ALA A 362 7.61 -13.28 31.45
C ALA A 362 7.92 -14.48 30.54
N HIS A 363 9.09 -15.08 30.74
CA HIS A 363 9.49 -16.37 30.17
C HIS A 363 9.60 -16.46 28.64
N LEU A 364 10.04 -15.39 27.95
CA LEU A 364 10.46 -15.49 26.55
C LEU A 364 11.62 -16.48 26.43
N ARG A 365 11.33 -17.71 25.99
CA ARG A 365 12.33 -18.77 25.79
C ARG A 365 12.27 -19.26 24.35
N GLN A 366 13.44 -19.44 23.75
CA GLN A 366 13.57 -20.22 22.52
C GLN A 366 13.37 -21.71 22.86
N PRO A 367 12.51 -22.45 22.14
CA PRO A 367 12.35 -23.89 22.33
C PRO A 367 13.68 -24.63 22.13
N LEU A 368 13.96 -25.61 22.98
CA LEU A 368 15.19 -26.41 22.96
C LEU A 368 15.33 -27.35 21.74
N ALA A 369 14.31 -27.45 20.87
CA ALA A 369 14.30 -28.32 19.71
C ALA A 369 13.98 -27.54 18.44
N MET A 370 14.93 -27.49 17.51
CA MET A 370 14.82 -26.80 16.21
C MET A 370 13.84 -27.46 15.21
N SER A 371 12.99 -28.40 15.62
CA SER A 371 12.25 -29.22 14.65
C SER A 371 10.98 -28.57 14.12
N HIS A 372 10.37 -27.59 14.79
CA HIS A 372 9.24 -26.85 14.23
C HIS A 372 9.24 -25.42 14.72
N GLY A 373 9.74 -24.50 13.89
CA GLY A 373 9.52 -23.06 13.94
C GLY A 373 10.15 -22.29 15.12
N THR A 374 10.97 -21.31 14.80
CA THR A 374 11.57 -20.36 15.72
C THR A 374 10.46 -19.43 16.28
N PHE A 375 9.89 -19.75 17.44
CA PHE A 375 8.92 -18.88 18.13
C PHE A 375 9.32 -18.69 19.58
N LEU A 376 8.87 -17.60 20.21
CA LEU A 376 9.10 -17.38 21.63
C LEU A 376 7.86 -17.85 22.38
N HIS A 377 8.01 -18.90 23.19
CA HIS A 377 6.96 -19.24 24.14
C HIS A 377 6.81 -18.07 25.12
N ALA A 378 5.58 -17.61 25.29
CA ALA A 378 5.24 -16.44 26.07
C ALA A 378 4.09 -16.79 27.01
N VAL A 379 4.22 -16.38 28.27
CA VAL A 379 3.14 -16.48 29.25
C VAL A 379 2.76 -15.06 29.67
N PRO A 380 1.97 -14.34 28.85
CA PRO A 380 1.46 -13.04 29.27
C PRO A 380 0.59 -13.22 30.52
N SER A 381 0.95 -12.50 31.57
CA SER A 381 0.17 -12.46 32.80
C SER A 381 -0.85 -11.33 32.71
N CYS A 382 -2.04 -11.58 33.26
CA CYS A 382 -2.96 -10.57 33.78
C CYS A 382 -3.87 -9.85 32.75
N ILE A 383 -5.00 -10.47 32.43
CA ILE A 383 -6.20 -9.73 32.01
C ILE A 383 -7.30 -10.03 33.02
N LYS A 384 -8.00 -8.99 33.51
CA LYS A 384 -9.03 -9.16 34.56
C LYS A 384 -10.34 -9.69 33.99
N GLU A 385 -10.67 -9.31 32.77
CA GLU A 385 -11.91 -9.71 32.08
C GLU A 385 -11.62 -10.10 30.62
N LEU A 386 -12.32 -11.07 30.04
CA LEU A 386 -12.09 -11.53 28.65
C LEU A 386 -12.38 -10.46 27.59
N ASN A 387 -13.26 -9.52 27.95
CA ASN A 387 -13.69 -8.36 27.17
C ASN A 387 -12.77 -7.14 27.33
N GLN A 388 -11.74 -7.21 28.19
CA GLN A 388 -10.76 -6.14 28.33
C GLN A 388 -9.84 -6.13 27.11
N GLU A 389 -9.73 -4.98 26.44
CA GLU A 389 -8.71 -4.79 25.41
C GLU A 389 -7.32 -4.86 26.06
N ALA A 390 -6.50 -5.77 25.55
CA ALA A 390 -5.09 -5.83 25.91
C ALA A 390 -4.25 -5.73 24.62
N THR A 391 -3.06 -5.15 24.73
CA THR A 391 -2.17 -4.97 23.57
C THR A 391 -0.77 -5.31 24.00
N ILE A 392 -0.12 -6.19 23.24
CA ILE A 392 1.31 -6.43 23.40
C ILE A 392 2.07 -5.34 22.66
N LEU A 393 3.01 -4.71 23.37
CA LEU A 393 3.90 -3.70 22.82
C LEU A 393 5.31 -4.29 22.67
N LEU A 394 5.96 -4.01 21.54
CA LEU A 394 7.41 -4.09 21.38
C LEU A 394 8.01 -2.82 22.01
N THR A 395 8.77 -2.99 23.08
CA THR A 395 9.36 -1.92 23.88
C THR A 395 10.51 -1.25 23.13
N ARG A 396 10.51 0.10 23.17
CA ARG A 396 11.54 1.03 22.65
C ARG A 396 12.71 0.38 21.89
N MET A 397 12.63 0.36 20.56
CA MET A 397 13.81 0.16 19.73
C MET A 397 14.74 1.40 19.81
N LEU A 398 14.19 2.61 19.64
CA LEU A 398 14.90 3.88 19.80
C LEU A 398 14.08 4.99 20.52
N ALA A 399 12.80 5.21 20.20
CA ALA A 399 12.04 6.35 20.75
C ALA A 399 10.70 5.99 21.44
N LYS A 400 9.89 5.09 20.86
CA LYS A 400 8.54 4.76 21.35
C LYS A 400 8.28 3.26 21.33
N SER A 401 7.51 2.76 22.29
CA SER A 401 6.96 1.40 22.23
C SER A 401 5.87 1.32 21.18
N ARG A 402 5.81 0.21 20.44
CA ARG A 402 4.90 0.01 19.31
C ARG A 402 4.08 -1.26 19.49
N ALA A 403 2.78 -1.21 19.21
CA ALA A 403 1.94 -2.40 19.27
C ALA A 403 2.32 -3.40 18.17
N ILE A 404 2.36 -4.69 18.51
CA ILE A 404 2.54 -5.75 17.52
C ILE A 404 1.25 -5.97 16.71
N SER A 405 1.27 -6.88 15.73
CA SER A 405 0.08 -7.30 14.98
C SER A 405 -0.69 -8.41 15.72
N GLY A 406 -1.96 -8.63 15.33
CA GLY A 406 -2.67 -9.89 15.60
C GLY A 406 -2.86 -10.30 17.07
N PHE A 407 -2.81 -9.38 18.04
CA PHE A 407 -3.27 -9.68 19.39
C PHE A 407 -4.81 -9.64 19.41
N PRO A 408 -5.53 -10.65 19.97
CA PRO A 408 -6.97 -10.59 20.07
C PRO A 408 -7.37 -9.33 20.85
N THR A 409 -8.03 -8.38 20.20
CA THR A 409 -8.57 -7.20 20.90
C THR A 409 -9.67 -7.60 21.90
N THR A 410 -10.27 -8.78 21.70
CA THR A 410 -11.19 -9.45 22.63
C THR A 410 -10.92 -10.95 22.64
N LEU A 411 -10.94 -11.59 23.82
CA LEU A 411 -10.67 -13.03 23.99
C LEU A 411 -11.94 -13.91 23.87
N HIS A 412 -12.94 -13.47 23.11
CA HIS A 412 -14.12 -14.27 22.83
C HIS A 412 -13.83 -15.23 21.67
N LEU A 413 -13.94 -16.54 21.93
CA LEU A 413 -13.91 -17.60 20.92
C LEU A 413 -15.31 -17.86 20.38
#